data_AF-A0A2K1IGD0-F1
#
_entry.id   AF-A0A2K1IGD0-F1
#
_cell.length_a   1.000
_cell.length_b   1.000
_cell.length_c   1.000
_cell.angle_alpha   90.00
_cell.angle_beta   90.00
_cell.angle_gamma   90.00
#
_symmetry.space_group_name_H-M   'P 1'
#
loop_
_entity.id
_entity.type
_entity.pdbx_description
1 polymer ?
#
loop_
_entity_poly.entity_id
_entity_poly.type
_entity_poly.pdbx_seq_one_letter_code
_entity_poly.pdbx_strand_id
1 'polypeptide(L)'
;MLARRSSSELTRNRLGLHLLLSTPSCPLAPYLFLIVAEVLNNMVKKGMKGGLVKGVSLPIEDRQQIIAQFAHDTSFTLHGKEEHVKNLLQISKLFCCSSRLVVNWLKSCGYWQAEYPWPP
;
A
#
# COMPACT_ATOMS: atom_id res chain seq x y z
N MET A 1 -22.59 13.82 26.34
CA MET A 1 -22.63 12.52 25.65
C MET A 1 -21.91 12.65 24.32
N LEU A 2 -20.60 12.37 24.28
CA LEU A 2 -19.83 12.22 23.04
C LEU A 2 -19.17 10.85 23.13
N ALA A 3 -19.63 9.95 22.28
CA ALA A 3 -19.19 8.56 22.27
C ALA A 3 -17.68 8.50 21.98
N ARG A 4 -16.91 8.04 22.98
CA ARG A 4 -15.59 7.43 22.76
C ARG A 4 -15.81 6.19 21.90
N ARG A 5 -15.85 6.33 20.58
CA ARG A 5 -15.70 5.19 19.68
C ARG A 5 -14.24 4.75 19.71
N SER A 6 -13.99 3.81 20.61
CA SER A 6 -13.11 2.66 20.45
C SER A 6 -11.92 2.85 19.50
N SER A 7 -10.81 3.32 20.07
CA SER A 7 -9.47 3.19 19.48
C SER A 7 -9.04 1.73 19.23
N SER A 8 -9.85 0.75 19.64
CA SER A 8 -9.61 -0.69 19.54
C SER A 8 -10.07 -1.35 18.22
N GLU A 9 -10.78 -0.64 17.34
CA GLU A 9 -11.12 -1.17 16.00
C GLU A 9 -10.09 -0.83 14.92
N LEU A 10 -9.19 0.12 15.21
CA LEU A 10 -8.18 0.62 14.27
C LEU A 10 -6.89 -0.21 14.23
N THR A 11 -6.75 -1.17 15.14
CA THR A 11 -5.52 -1.88 15.47
C THR A 11 -5.78 -3.37 15.34
N ARG A 12 -5.81 -3.87 14.10
CA ARG A 12 -5.82 -5.31 13.87
C ARG A 12 -4.98 -5.64 12.66
N ASN A 13 -3.77 -6.11 12.94
CA ASN A 13 -2.83 -6.72 12.01
C ASN A 13 -2.42 -5.84 10.83
N ARG A 14 -1.14 -5.46 10.73
CA ARG A 14 -0.64 -4.66 9.60
C ARG A 14 0.27 -5.51 8.74
N LEU A 15 0.04 -5.50 7.43
CA LEU A 15 1.00 -6.02 6.46
C LEU A 15 1.67 -4.85 5.75
N GLY A 16 3.01 -4.78 5.82
CA GLY A 16 3.83 -3.92 4.98
C GLY A 16 4.38 -4.70 3.79
N LEU A 17 4.19 -4.22 2.56
CA LEU A 17 4.76 -4.80 1.33
C LEU A 17 5.59 -3.75 0.60
N HIS A 18 6.90 -3.95 0.44
CA HIS A 18 7.76 -3.04 -0.32
C HIS A 18 8.09 -3.62 -1.70
N LEU A 19 7.76 -2.88 -2.77
CA LEU A 19 8.04 -3.18 -4.18
C LEU A 19 9.04 -2.18 -4.75
N LEU A 20 9.94 -2.66 -5.61
CA LEU A 20 10.97 -1.84 -6.27
C LEU A 20 10.80 -1.90 -7.80
N LEU A 21 10.68 -0.75 -8.46
CA LEU A 21 10.41 -0.61 -9.91
C LEU A 21 11.60 0.04 -10.65
N SER A 22 12.17 -0.62 -11.65
CA SER A 22 13.34 -0.10 -12.39
C SER A 22 12.96 0.91 -13.49
N THR A 23 13.63 2.07 -13.58
CA THR A 23 13.48 3.06 -14.67
C THR A 23 14.85 3.54 -15.22
N PRO A 24 14.96 4.00 -16.49
CA PRO A 24 16.22 4.43 -17.09
C PRO A 24 16.66 5.85 -16.69
N SER A 25 17.97 6.12 -16.78
CA SER A 25 18.66 7.36 -16.38
C SER A 25 18.49 8.52 -17.37
N CYS A 26 17.26 9.05 -17.49
CA CYS A 26 16.97 10.27 -18.25
C CYS A 26 16.53 11.38 -17.28
N PRO A 27 16.91 12.66 -17.51
CA PRO A 27 16.48 13.77 -16.64
C PRO A 27 14.95 13.97 -16.60
N LEU A 28 14.23 13.45 -17.60
CA LEU A 28 12.77 13.43 -17.67
C LEU A 28 12.13 12.27 -16.90
N ALA A 29 12.88 11.19 -16.65
CA ALA A 29 12.36 9.96 -16.04
C ALA A 29 11.70 10.16 -14.66
N PRO A 30 12.21 11.03 -13.76
CA PRO A 30 11.54 11.29 -12.48
C PRO A 30 10.11 11.84 -12.63
N TYR A 31 9.89 12.73 -13.60
CA TYR A 31 8.57 13.32 -13.83
C TYR A 31 7.58 12.31 -14.43
N LEU A 32 8.05 11.49 -15.37
CA LEU A 32 7.24 10.40 -15.92
C LEU A 32 6.90 9.36 -14.84
N PHE A 33 7.84 9.09 -13.94
CA PHE A 33 7.60 8.22 -12.81
C PHE A 33 6.48 8.75 -11.91
N LEU A 34 6.41 10.05 -11.62
CA LEU A 34 5.31 10.64 -10.83
C LEU A 34 3.94 10.41 -11.48
N ILE A 35 3.84 10.55 -12.81
CA ILE A 35 2.60 10.29 -13.55
C ILE A 35 2.19 8.82 -13.42
N VAL A 36 3.15 7.91 -13.62
CA VAL A 36 2.93 6.47 -13.52
C VAL A 36 2.58 6.05 -12.09
N ALA A 37 3.22 6.65 -11.09
CA ALA A 37 2.93 6.46 -9.68
C ALA A 37 1.48 6.88 -9.35
N GLU A 38 1.00 7.98 -9.91
CA GLU A 38 -0.39 8.42 -9.71
C GLU A 38 -1.42 7.48 -10.36
N VAL A 39 -1.07 6.81 -11.47
CA VAL A 39 -1.90 5.74 -12.03
C VAL A 39 -2.04 4.59 -11.04
N LEU A 40 -0.95 4.16 -10.41
CA LEU A 40 -0.97 3.13 -9.36
C LEU A 40 -1.82 3.57 -8.16
N ASN A 41 -1.64 4.80 -7.69
CA ASN A 41 -2.46 5.39 -6.62
C ASN A 41 -3.96 5.31 -6.96
N ASN A 42 -4.34 5.67 -8.18
CA ASN A 42 -5.72 5.63 -8.62
C ASN A 42 -6.28 4.21 -8.74
N MET A 43 -5.50 3.24 -9.18
CA MET A 43 -5.90 1.83 -9.20
C MET A 43 -6.17 1.30 -7.78
N VAL A 44 -5.28 1.61 -6.83
CA VAL A 44 -5.44 1.23 -5.43
C VAL A 44 -6.65 1.92 -4.79
N LYS A 45 -6.81 3.23 -5.00
CA LYS A 45 -7.98 4.00 -4.53
C LYS A 45 -9.30 3.43 -5.06
N LYS A 46 -9.34 2.99 -6.32
CA LYS A 46 -10.52 2.29 -6.88
C LYS A 46 -10.77 0.96 -6.15
N GLY A 47 -9.71 0.18 -5.89
CA GLY A 47 -9.80 -1.04 -5.08
C GLY A 47 -10.31 -0.78 -3.66
N MET A 48 -9.94 0.34 -3.04
CA MET A 48 -10.43 0.74 -1.71
C MET A 48 -11.93 1.06 -1.74
N LYS A 49 -12.37 1.87 -2.71
CA LYS A 49 -13.79 2.21 -2.88
C LYS A 49 -14.66 0.97 -3.12
N GLY A 50 -14.12 -0.04 -3.79
CA GLY A 50 -14.78 -1.33 -4.00
C GLY A 50 -14.62 -2.34 -2.87
N GLY A 51 -13.95 -1.99 -1.76
CA GLY A 51 -13.73 -2.89 -0.62
C GLY A 51 -12.73 -4.04 -0.88
N LEU A 52 -12.06 -4.06 -2.04
CA LEU A 52 -11.11 -5.10 -2.41
C LEU A 52 -9.84 -5.04 -1.54
N VAL A 53 -9.40 -3.82 -1.23
CA VAL A 53 -8.24 -3.56 -0.37
C VAL A 53 -8.65 -2.60 0.74
N LYS A 54 -8.13 -2.83 1.95
CA LYS A 54 -8.37 -1.96 3.10
C LYS A 54 -7.04 -1.53 3.70
N GLY A 55 -6.90 -0.23 3.88
CA GLY A 55 -5.70 0.36 4.47
C GLY A 55 -5.76 0.48 5.96
N VAL A 56 -4.69 1.04 6.49
CA VAL A 56 -4.65 1.47 7.88
C VAL A 56 -5.34 2.82 7.98
N SER A 57 -6.29 2.93 8.89
CA SER A 57 -6.90 4.22 9.20
C SER A 57 -5.95 5.04 10.07
N LEU A 58 -5.77 6.30 9.72
CA LEU A 58 -4.97 7.23 10.52
C LEU A 58 -5.86 7.84 11.60
N PRO A 59 -5.36 8.03 12.83
CA PRO A 59 -6.17 8.57 13.93
C PRO A 59 -6.51 10.07 13.77
N ILE A 60 -5.82 10.78 12.87
CA ILE A 60 -5.89 12.25 12.74
C ILE A 60 -6.78 12.70 11.57
N GLU A 61 -6.89 11.87 10.54
CA GLU A 61 -7.79 12.11 9.41
C GLU A 61 -8.58 10.82 9.20
N ASP A 62 -9.88 10.89 8.95
CA ASP A 62 -10.72 9.74 8.52
C ASP A 62 -10.33 9.28 7.10
N ARG A 63 -9.03 9.10 6.89
CA ARG A 63 -8.35 8.74 5.66
C ARG A 63 -7.57 7.47 5.94
N GLN A 64 -7.69 6.56 4.99
CA GLN A 64 -6.89 5.35 4.98
C GLN A 64 -5.61 5.59 4.18
N GLN A 65 -4.47 5.29 4.79
CA GLN A 65 -3.19 5.25 4.08
C GLN A 65 -2.90 3.80 3.68
N ILE A 66 -2.78 3.57 2.38
CA ILE A 66 -2.38 2.26 1.82
C ILE A 66 -1.02 2.30 1.18
N ILE A 67 -0.65 3.37 0.50
CA ILE A 67 0.53 3.39 -0.36
C ILE A 67 1.46 4.52 0.05
N ALA A 68 2.76 4.27 0.02
CA ALA A 68 3.80 5.26 0.17
C ALA A 68 4.86 5.01 -0.91
N GLN A 69 5.10 6.03 -1.74
CA GLN A 69 5.99 5.94 -2.90
C GLN A 69 7.11 6.96 -2.79
N PHE A 70 8.34 6.54 -3.05
CA PHE A 70 9.49 7.41 -3.13
C PHE A 70 10.46 6.90 -4.21
N ALA A 71 10.64 7.67 -5.29
CA ALA A 71 11.41 7.23 -6.44
C ALA A 71 10.99 5.79 -6.85
N HIS A 72 11.91 4.83 -6.95
CA HIS A 72 11.60 3.46 -7.36
C HIS A 72 10.95 2.59 -6.27
N ASP A 73 10.86 3.09 -5.04
CA ASP A 73 10.43 2.37 -3.86
C ASP A 73 8.93 2.60 -3.64
N THR A 74 8.14 1.53 -3.63
CA THR A 74 6.69 1.59 -3.39
C THR A 74 6.34 0.64 -2.26
N SER A 75 5.92 1.17 -1.12
CA SER A 75 5.44 0.38 0.01
C SER A 75 3.92 0.44 0.14
N PHE A 76 3.33 -0.67 0.56
CA PHE A 76 1.91 -0.80 0.86
C PHE A 76 1.69 -1.19 2.30
N THR A 77 0.73 -0.57 2.97
CA THR A 77 0.27 -0.93 4.31
C THR A 77 -1.19 -1.32 4.25
N LEU A 78 -1.47 -2.59 4.54
CA LEU A 78 -2.80 -3.16 4.47
C LEU A 78 -3.27 -3.63 5.84
N HIS A 79 -4.59 -3.65 6.02
CA HIS A 79 -5.22 -4.44 7.06
C HIS A 79 -4.93 -5.93 6.82
N GLY A 80 -4.53 -6.64 7.88
CA GLY A 80 -3.97 -7.99 7.83
C GLY A 80 -5.02 -9.06 7.61
N LYS A 81 -5.70 -9.00 6.46
CA LYS A 81 -6.46 -10.12 5.92
C LYS A 81 -5.83 -10.55 4.61
N GLU A 82 -5.68 -11.85 4.44
CA GLU A 82 -5.09 -12.46 3.25
C GLU A 82 -5.79 -12.02 1.95
N GLU A 83 -7.11 -11.84 1.99
CA GLU A 83 -7.91 -11.35 0.86
C GLU A 83 -7.42 -9.99 0.32
N HIS A 84 -7.11 -9.05 1.20
CA HIS A 84 -6.64 -7.72 0.82
C HIS A 84 -5.25 -7.80 0.19
N VAL A 85 -4.40 -8.71 0.68
CA VAL A 85 -3.05 -8.92 0.14
C VAL A 85 -3.13 -9.50 -1.27
N LYS A 86 -3.95 -10.54 -1.47
CA LYS A 86 -4.16 -11.15 -2.80
C LYS A 86 -4.70 -10.15 -3.80
N ASN A 87 -5.71 -9.36 -3.41
CA ASN A 87 -6.30 -8.32 -4.26
C ASN A 87 -5.28 -7.23 -4.61
N LEU A 88 -4.47 -6.79 -3.63
CA LEU A 88 -3.40 -5.82 -3.91
C LEU A 88 -2.36 -6.39 -4.88
N LEU A 89 -1.92 -7.63 -4.69
CA LEU A 89 -0.97 -8.27 -5.60
C LEU A 89 -1.53 -8.39 -7.02
N GLN A 90 -2.84 -8.64 -7.18
CA GLN A 90 -3.50 -8.62 -8.48
C GLN A 90 -3.51 -7.22 -9.11
N ILE A 91 -3.82 -6.18 -8.32
CA ILE A 91 -3.75 -4.78 -8.76
C ILE A 91 -2.32 -4.44 -9.23
N SER A 92 -1.31 -4.81 -8.45
CA SER A 92 0.10 -4.57 -8.79
C SER A 92 0.53 -5.34 -10.05
N LYS A 93 0.07 -6.58 -10.23
CA LYS A 93 0.32 -7.34 -11.47
C LYS A 93 -0.31 -6.66 -12.68
N LEU A 94 -1.57 -6.25 -12.59
CA LEU A 94 -2.25 -5.52 -13.66
C LEU A 94 -1.50 -4.23 -14.01
N PHE A 95 -1.10 -3.46 -12.98
CA PHE A 95 -0.30 -2.25 -13.16
C PHE A 95 1.03 -2.53 -13.87
N CYS A 96 1.76 -3.58 -13.50
CA CYS A 96 3.01 -3.97 -14.15
C CYS A 96 2.78 -4.38 -15.62
N CYS A 97 1.71 -5.13 -15.90
CA CYS A 97 1.35 -5.49 -17.27
C CYS A 97 1.06 -4.25 -18.13
N SER A 98 0.36 -3.25 -17.58
CA SER A 98 0.03 -2.01 -18.30
C SER A 98 1.21 -1.05 -18.44
N SER A 99 2.05 -0.92 -17.41
CA SER A 99 3.18 0.03 -17.38
C SER A 99 4.48 -0.53 -17.93
N ARG A 100 4.56 -1.85 -18.16
CA ARG A 100 5.80 -2.60 -18.47
C ARG A 100 6.87 -2.50 -17.38
N LEU A 101 6.55 -1.98 -16.21
CA LEU A 101 7.44 -2.01 -15.06
C LEU A 101 7.48 -3.40 -14.46
N VAL A 102 8.64 -3.75 -13.91
CA VAL A 102 8.87 -5.06 -13.30
C VAL A 102 9.15 -4.86 -11.82
N VAL A 103 8.43 -5.59 -10.98
CA VAL A 103 8.73 -5.68 -9.55
C VAL A 103 10.01 -6.46 -9.38
N ASN A 104 10.98 -5.86 -8.69
CA ASN A 104 12.17 -6.57 -8.25
C ASN A 104 11.86 -7.41 -7.00
N TRP A 105 11.40 -8.64 -7.22
CA TRP A 105 11.04 -9.57 -6.15
C TRP A 105 12.22 -9.97 -5.24
N LEU A 106 13.46 -9.94 -5.75
CA LEU A 106 14.66 -10.25 -4.95
C LEU A 106 14.88 -9.23 -3.83
N LYS A 107 14.43 -7.99 -4.04
CA LYS A 107 14.55 -6.89 -3.07
C LYS A 107 13.22 -6.56 -2.39
N SER A 108 12.13 -7.19 -2.81
CA SER A 108 10.80 -6.94 -2.26
C SER A 108 10.56 -7.83 -1.04
N CYS A 109 10.01 -7.28 0.03
CA CYS A 109 9.71 -8.02 1.24
C CYS A 109 8.32 -7.69 1.79
N GLY A 110 7.73 -8.68 2.45
CA GLY A 110 6.50 -8.54 3.22
C GLY A 110 6.80 -8.75 4.70
N TYR A 111 6.30 -7.88 5.57
CA TYR A 111 6.38 -8.07 7.01
C TYR A 111 5.00 -8.00 7.65
N TRP A 112 4.78 -8.88 8.61
CA TRP A 112 3.55 -8.96 9.39
C TRP A 112 3.80 -8.39 10.77
N GLN A 113 3.04 -7.35 11.13
CA GLN A 113 3.05 -6.81 12.48
C GLN A 113 1.87 -7.37 13.26
N ALA A 114 2.15 -8.38 14.07
CA ALA A 114 1.24 -8.87 15.10
C ALA A 114 1.31 -7.95 16.32
N GLU A 115 0.18 -7.75 16.99
CA GLU A 115 0.15 -6.99 18.24
C GLU A 115 0.62 -7.89 19.37
N TYR A 116 1.67 -7.45 20.06
CA TYR A 116 2.00 -7.96 21.37
C TYR A 116 1.41 -6.98 22.39
N PRO A 117 0.72 -7.44 23.45
CA PRO A 117 0.46 -6.56 24.57
C PRO A 117 1.80 -6.04 25.06
N TRP A 118 1.89 -4.73 25.30
CA TRP A 118 3.07 -4.14 25.96
C TRP A 118 3.36 -4.96 27.23
N PRO A 119 4.61 -5.40 27.46
CA PRO A 119 4.95 -6.00 28.74
C PRO A 119 4.64 -4.99 29.85
N PRO A 120 4.13 -5.45 31.00
CA PRO A 120 3.73 -4.59 32.11
C PRO A 120 4.89 -3.73 32.64
#